data_AF-A0A954V119-F1
#
_entry.id   AF-A0A954V119-F1
#
_cell.length_a   1.000
_cell.length_b   1.000
_cell.length_c   1.000
_cell.angle_alpha   90.00
_cell.angle_beta   90.00
_cell.angle_gamma   90.00
#
_symmetry.space_group_name_H-M   'P 1'
#
loop_
_entity.id
_entity.type
_entity.pdbx_description
1 polymer ?
#
loop_
_entity_poly.entity_id
_entity_poly.type
_entity_poly.pdbx_seq_one_letter_code
_entity_poly.pdbx_strand_id
1 'polypeptide(L)'
;DSLRFLDDPSLIVEEKLDGTNVGIHFAGGEMFLQCRGHLITEGMHRQYDLFKQWAAVKRTVLEERLTERYIMYGEWMYARHSIHYRQLPHYFFEFDIYDKQSESFLALDQRLEMLAGAGVHTVPVVHRGKLKKKNLSDLIGQSPFDSQFDNPVTGQFDSLVEGLYLRIELNGVVTGRAKFVRPEFVERVKLSIHWQQQSLVPNQLADGVDIWP
;
A
#
# COMPACT_ATOMS: atom_id res chain seq x y z
N ASP A 1 1.21 24.68 3.59
CA ASP A 1 2.67 24.92 3.58
C ASP A 1 3.37 23.62 3.96
N SER A 2 4.23 23.10 3.09
CA SER A 2 4.97 21.83 3.30
C SER A 2 5.79 21.80 4.60
N LEU A 3 6.26 22.96 5.08
CA LEU A 3 7.02 23.02 6.33
C LEU A 3 6.14 22.79 7.55
N ARG A 4 4.92 23.35 7.56
CA ARG A 4 3.94 23.11 8.64
C ARG A 4 3.48 21.66 8.67
N PHE A 5 3.33 21.03 7.51
CA PHE A 5 2.95 19.62 7.41
C PHE A 5 4.00 18.70 8.06
N LEU A 6 5.28 18.95 7.78
CA LEU A 6 6.36 18.13 8.33
C LEU A 6 6.65 18.43 9.81
N ASP A 7 6.36 19.65 10.28
CA ASP A 7 6.51 20.02 11.70
C ASP A 7 5.30 19.64 12.57
N ASP A 8 4.31 18.93 12.02
CA ASP A 8 3.15 18.47 12.77
C ASP A 8 3.51 17.29 13.69
N PRO A 9 3.20 17.33 15.00
CA PRO A 9 3.50 16.22 15.91
C PRO A 9 2.72 14.93 15.61
N SER A 10 1.63 15.01 14.84
CA SER A 10 0.85 13.85 14.38
C SER A 10 1.34 13.25 13.07
N LEU A 11 2.46 13.74 12.52
CA LEU A 11 3.01 13.23 11.27
C LEU A 11 3.31 11.73 11.38
N ILE A 12 2.85 10.98 10.38
CA ILE A 12 3.21 9.59 10.15
C ILE A 12 3.78 9.50 8.74
N VAL A 13 4.88 8.78 8.61
CA VAL A 13 5.50 8.47 7.32
C VAL A 13 5.50 6.97 7.14
N GLU A 14 4.97 6.52 6.02
CA GLU A 14 4.89 5.12 5.61
C GLU A 14 5.68 4.90 4.32
N GLU A 15 6.22 3.71 4.16
CA GLU A 15 6.84 3.26 2.91
C GLU A 15 5.79 3.25 1.79
N LYS A 16 6.16 3.78 0.61
CA LYS A 16 5.40 3.50 -0.62
C LYS A 16 5.87 2.19 -1.21
N LEU A 17 5.03 1.17 -1.08
CA LEU A 17 5.19 -0.07 -1.81
C LEU A 17 4.77 0.12 -3.28
N ASP A 18 5.50 -0.53 -4.16
CA ASP A 18 5.32 -0.47 -5.61
C ASP A 18 4.57 -1.72 -6.10
N GLY A 19 3.26 -1.62 -6.11
CA GLY A 19 2.36 -2.64 -6.63
C GLY A 19 1.19 -2.00 -7.34
N THR A 20 0.00 -2.57 -7.15
CA THR A 20 -1.23 -2.00 -7.69
C THR A 20 -2.22 -1.66 -6.58
N ASN A 21 -2.78 -0.45 -6.66
CA ASN A 21 -3.84 -0.04 -5.76
C ASN A 21 -5.10 -0.91 -5.95
N VAL A 22 -5.59 -1.46 -4.84
CA VAL A 22 -6.88 -2.15 -4.78
C VAL A 22 -7.71 -1.64 -3.59
N GLY A 23 -9.01 -1.92 -3.62
CA GLY A 23 -9.92 -1.66 -2.51
C GLY A 23 -10.95 -2.77 -2.34
N ILE A 24 -11.43 -2.93 -1.11
CA ILE A 24 -12.43 -3.91 -0.69
C ILE A 24 -13.50 -3.20 0.14
N HIS A 25 -14.77 -3.43 -0.18
CA HIS A 25 -15.89 -2.97 0.65
C HIS A 25 -17.11 -3.87 0.47
N PHE A 26 -18.10 -3.70 1.34
CA PHE A 26 -19.37 -4.42 1.28
C PHE A 26 -20.55 -3.46 1.11
N ALA A 27 -21.58 -3.93 0.39
CA ALA A 27 -22.88 -3.28 0.28
C ALA A 27 -23.95 -4.28 -0.15
N GLY A 28 -25.11 -4.29 0.52
CA GLY A 28 -26.22 -5.18 0.19
C GLY A 28 -25.85 -6.67 0.36
N GLY A 29 -24.95 -6.99 1.28
CA GLY A 29 -24.42 -8.35 1.48
C GLY A 29 -23.44 -8.82 0.40
N GLU A 30 -23.06 -7.98 -0.56
CA GLU A 30 -22.08 -8.30 -1.61
C GLU A 30 -20.71 -7.70 -1.29
N MET A 31 -19.64 -8.40 -1.71
CA MET A 31 -18.26 -7.93 -1.61
C MET A 31 -17.80 -7.32 -2.93
N PHE A 32 -17.35 -6.07 -2.89
CA PHE A 32 -16.86 -5.33 -4.03
C PHE A 32 -15.34 -5.21 -3.97
N LEU A 33 -14.69 -5.62 -5.05
CA LEU A 33 -13.27 -5.46 -5.28
C LEU A 33 -13.07 -4.36 -6.33
N GLN A 34 -12.14 -3.45 -6.09
CA GLN A 34 -11.84 -2.35 -7.01
C GLN A 34 -10.35 -2.18 -7.20
N CYS A 35 -9.96 -1.69 -8.37
CA CYS A 35 -8.66 -1.09 -8.60
C CYS A 35 -8.85 0.41 -8.86
N ARG A 36 -7.77 1.12 -9.18
CA ARG A 36 -7.86 2.56 -9.45
C ARG A 36 -8.90 2.88 -10.54
N GLY A 37 -9.99 3.51 -10.11
CA GLY A 37 -11.06 4.03 -10.96
C GLY A 37 -12.06 3.00 -11.50
N HIS A 38 -11.93 1.71 -11.17
CA HIS A 38 -12.76 0.65 -11.76
C HIS A 38 -13.03 -0.48 -10.77
N LEU A 39 -14.19 -1.13 -10.86
CA LEU A 39 -14.43 -2.41 -10.20
C LEU A 39 -13.59 -3.50 -10.86
N ILE A 40 -13.07 -4.43 -10.05
CA ILE A 40 -12.35 -5.60 -10.52
C ILE A 40 -13.37 -6.65 -10.94
N THR A 41 -13.41 -6.93 -12.24
CA THR A 41 -14.32 -7.92 -12.84
C THR A 41 -13.54 -9.06 -13.51
N GLU A 42 -14.28 -10.04 -14.03
CA GLU A 42 -13.71 -11.12 -14.85
C GLU A 42 -13.06 -10.56 -16.13
N GLY A 43 -11.98 -11.20 -16.59
CA GLY A 43 -11.25 -10.80 -17.80
C GLY A 43 -10.26 -9.64 -17.62
N MET A 44 -10.16 -9.05 -16.43
CA MET A 44 -9.11 -8.07 -16.11
C MET A 44 -7.73 -8.72 -16.00
N HIS A 45 -6.69 -7.87 -15.86
CA HIS A 45 -5.29 -8.31 -15.78
C HIS A 45 -5.10 -9.43 -14.73
N ARG A 46 -4.33 -10.47 -15.10
CA ARG A 46 -4.15 -11.71 -14.33
C ARG A 46 -3.60 -11.52 -12.91
N GLN A 47 -3.01 -10.37 -12.62
CA GLN A 47 -2.57 -10.06 -11.26
C GLN A 47 -3.71 -10.09 -10.24
N TYR A 48 -4.94 -9.80 -10.66
CA TYR A 48 -6.10 -9.76 -9.78
C TYR A 48 -6.72 -11.13 -9.54
N ASP A 49 -6.31 -12.19 -10.25
CA ASP A 49 -6.89 -13.52 -10.06
C ASP A 49 -6.59 -14.07 -8.67
N LEU A 50 -5.35 -13.94 -8.21
CA LEU A 50 -4.98 -14.34 -6.85
C LEU A 50 -5.59 -13.40 -5.80
N PHE A 51 -5.74 -12.11 -6.10
CA PHE A 51 -6.43 -11.15 -5.21
C PHE A 51 -7.90 -11.52 -4.99
N LYS A 52 -8.62 -11.86 -6.06
CA LYS A 52 -10.02 -12.32 -5.99
C LYS A 52 -10.15 -13.58 -5.13
N GLN A 53 -9.25 -14.54 -5.29
CA GLN A 53 -9.24 -15.77 -4.49
C GLN A 53 -8.98 -15.48 -3.02
N TRP A 54 -7.95 -14.68 -2.72
CA TRP A 54 -7.62 -14.28 -1.35
C TRP A 54 -8.79 -13.55 -0.67
N ALA A 55 -9.37 -12.56 -1.36
CA ALA A 55 -10.52 -11.83 -0.84
C ALA A 55 -11.73 -12.74 -0.60
N ALA A 56 -11.97 -13.73 -1.46
CA ALA A 56 -13.05 -14.69 -1.26
C ALA A 56 -12.84 -15.56 -0.01
N VAL A 57 -11.61 -16.04 0.24
CA VAL A 57 -11.25 -16.78 1.47
C VAL A 57 -11.42 -15.89 2.71
N LYS A 58 -11.00 -14.63 2.62
CA LYS A 58 -11.06 -13.66 3.71
C LYS A 58 -12.43 -13.00 3.90
N ARG A 59 -13.43 -13.32 3.06
CA ARG A 59 -14.72 -12.62 3.02
C ARG A 59 -15.34 -12.45 4.41
N THR A 60 -15.52 -13.54 5.16
CA THR A 60 -16.17 -13.49 6.48
C THR A 60 -15.42 -12.58 7.45
N VAL A 61 -14.09 -12.71 7.53
CA VAL A 61 -13.25 -11.88 8.42
C VAL A 61 -13.34 -10.41 8.02
N LEU A 62 -13.26 -10.10 6.71
CA LEU A 62 -13.32 -8.73 6.23
C LEU A 62 -14.73 -8.13 6.36
N GLU A 63 -15.78 -8.91 6.19
CA GLU A 63 -17.16 -8.47 6.35
C GLU A 63 -17.45 -8.11 7.82
N GLU A 64 -16.97 -8.92 8.76
CA GLU A 64 -17.06 -8.64 10.21
C GLU A 64 -16.33 -7.35 10.60
N ARG A 65 -15.18 -7.05 9.98
CA ARG A 65 -14.38 -5.85 10.29
C ARG A 65 -14.90 -4.60 9.60
N LEU A 66 -15.16 -4.68 8.30
CA LEU A 66 -15.49 -3.52 7.48
C LEU A 66 -16.97 -3.18 7.53
N THR A 67 -17.83 -4.20 7.71
CA THR A 67 -19.28 -4.09 7.56
C THR A 67 -19.64 -3.38 6.25
N GLU A 68 -20.83 -2.78 6.17
CA GLU A 68 -21.14 -1.86 5.08
C GLU A 68 -20.65 -0.43 5.34
N ARG A 69 -19.87 -0.17 6.40
CA ARG A 69 -19.40 1.18 6.74
C ARG A 69 -18.08 1.56 6.07
N TYR A 70 -17.15 0.62 5.99
CA TYR A 70 -15.77 0.94 5.64
C TYR A 70 -15.40 0.49 4.21
N ILE A 71 -14.47 1.23 3.60
CA ILE A 71 -13.74 0.82 2.40
C ILE A 71 -12.28 0.67 2.80
N MET A 72 -11.74 -0.54 2.71
CA MET A 72 -10.32 -0.80 2.94
C MET A 72 -9.56 -0.67 1.62
N TYR A 73 -8.53 0.17 1.61
CA TYR A 73 -7.59 0.35 0.51
C TYR A 73 -6.26 -0.28 0.86
N GLY A 74 -5.64 -0.91 -0.13
CA GLY A 74 -4.32 -1.48 0.03
C GLY A 74 -3.54 -1.54 -1.28
N GLU A 75 -2.27 -1.87 -1.13
CA GLU A 75 -1.36 -2.16 -2.22
C GLU A 75 -1.31 -3.69 -2.41
N TRP A 76 -1.68 -4.13 -3.61
CA TRP A 76 -1.56 -5.52 -4.02
C TRP A 76 -0.24 -5.73 -4.74
N MET A 77 0.59 -6.58 -4.15
CA MET A 77 2.01 -6.74 -4.45
C MET A 77 2.32 -8.02 -5.23
N TYR A 78 1.32 -8.75 -5.73
CA TYR A 78 1.58 -10.02 -6.41
C TYR A 78 2.44 -9.86 -7.66
N ALA A 79 2.15 -8.88 -8.51
CA ALA A 79 2.95 -8.61 -9.69
C ALA A 79 4.07 -7.61 -9.37
N ARG A 80 5.28 -7.91 -9.84
CA ARG A 80 6.37 -6.95 -9.93
C ARG A 80 5.97 -5.84 -10.89
N HIS A 81 6.04 -4.61 -10.41
CA HIS A 81 5.97 -3.41 -11.24
C HIS A 81 7.40 -2.95 -11.55
N SER A 82 7.90 -1.92 -10.87
CA SER A 82 9.27 -1.43 -11.05
C SER A 82 10.27 -2.12 -10.10
N ILE A 83 9.85 -2.35 -8.86
CA ILE A 83 10.63 -2.99 -7.78
C ILE A 83 10.24 -4.47 -7.69
N HIS A 84 11.24 -5.34 -7.64
CA HIS A 84 11.06 -6.76 -7.36
C HIS A 84 11.25 -7.00 -5.85
N TYR A 85 10.20 -7.47 -5.19
CA TYR A 85 10.22 -7.84 -3.78
C TYR A 85 10.36 -9.35 -3.64
N ARG A 86 11.23 -9.79 -2.73
CA ARG A 86 11.63 -11.21 -2.67
C ARG A 86 11.32 -11.89 -1.34
N GLN A 87 10.94 -11.12 -0.32
CA GLN A 87 10.63 -11.65 1.02
C GLN A 87 9.40 -10.95 1.60
N LEU A 88 8.31 -10.91 0.82
CA LEU A 88 7.06 -10.32 1.30
C LEU A 88 6.41 -11.21 2.38
N PRO A 89 5.95 -10.66 3.52
CA PRO A 89 5.16 -11.40 4.50
C PRO A 89 3.73 -11.69 4.02
N HIS A 90 3.26 -10.95 3.01
CA HIS A 90 1.95 -11.11 2.40
C HIS A 90 1.90 -10.35 1.07
N TYR A 91 0.92 -10.60 0.20
CA TYR A 91 0.76 -9.83 -1.05
C TYR A 91 -0.12 -8.59 -0.92
N PHE A 92 -1.01 -8.54 0.08
CA PHE A 92 -1.86 -7.39 0.35
C PHE A 92 -1.35 -6.59 1.55
N PHE A 93 -1.13 -5.30 1.36
CA PHE A 93 -0.80 -4.35 2.41
C PHE A 93 -1.85 -3.24 2.47
N GLU A 94 -2.61 -3.20 3.55
CA GLU A 94 -3.53 -2.10 3.84
C GLU A 94 -2.74 -0.80 4.05
N PHE A 95 -3.27 0.30 3.51
CA PHE A 95 -2.71 1.62 3.73
C PHE A 95 -3.73 2.70 4.05
N ASP A 96 -5.03 2.50 3.77
CA ASP A 96 -6.05 3.46 4.17
C ASP A 96 -7.39 2.76 4.38
N ILE A 97 -8.18 3.25 5.33
CA ILE A 97 -9.59 2.85 5.49
C ILE A 97 -10.43 4.11 5.45
N TYR A 98 -11.40 4.14 4.53
CA TYR A 98 -12.37 5.22 4.41
C TYR A 98 -13.67 4.86 5.12
N ASP A 99 -14.12 5.75 5.98
CA ASP A 99 -15.40 5.66 6.68
C ASP A 99 -16.47 6.38 5.87
N LYS A 100 -17.43 5.61 5.35
CA LYS A 100 -18.53 6.14 4.53
C LYS A 100 -19.51 6.99 5.34
N GLN A 101 -19.56 6.85 6.66
CA GLN A 101 -20.47 7.64 7.51
C GLN A 101 -19.90 9.00 7.88
N SER A 102 -18.63 9.06 8.27
CA SER A 102 -17.96 10.32 8.61
C SER A 102 -17.28 10.99 7.41
N GLU A 103 -17.31 10.35 6.25
CA GLU A 103 -16.68 10.79 5.01
C GLU A 103 -15.18 11.10 5.15
N SER A 104 -14.49 10.35 6.01
CA SER A 104 -13.10 10.60 6.38
C SER A 104 -12.26 9.33 6.33
N PHE A 105 -10.94 9.49 6.22
CA PHE A 105 -10.00 8.38 6.38
C PHE A 105 -9.64 8.22 7.86
N LEU A 106 -9.63 6.98 8.34
CA LEU A 106 -9.29 6.65 9.72
C LEU A 106 -7.81 6.89 10.02
N ALA A 107 -7.52 7.33 11.23
CA ALA A 107 -6.16 7.41 11.76
C ALA A 107 -5.51 6.03 11.84
N LEU A 108 -4.18 5.96 11.75
CA LEU A 108 -3.40 4.72 11.77
C LEU A 108 -3.78 3.80 12.93
N ASP A 109 -3.83 4.32 14.16
CA ASP A 109 -4.08 3.46 15.32
C ASP A 109 -5.49 2.83 15.28
N GLN A 110 -6.49 3.52 14.72
CA GLN A 110 -7.83 2.97 14.51
C GLN A 110 -7.84 1.87 13.42
N ARG A 111 -7.05 2.05 12.35
CA ARG A 111 -6.91 1.02 11.30
C ARG A 111 -6.25 -0.24 11.86
N LEU A 112 -5.18 -0.07 12.65
CA LEU A 112 -4.48 -1.18 13.31
C LEU A 112 -5.38 -1.92 14.30
N GLU A 113 -6.17 -1.20 15.10
CA GLU A 113 -7.13 -1.79 16.03
C GLU A 113 -8.24 -2.55 15.28
N MET A 114 -8.81 -1.95 14.23
CA MET A 114 -9.85 -2.58 13.40
C MET A 114 -9.37 -3.88 12.75
N LEU A 115 -8.12 -3.92 12.27
CA LEU A 115 -7.56 -5.07 11.55
C LEU A 115 -6.82 -6.05 12.46
N ALA A 116 -6.78 -5.80 13.77
CA ALA A 116 -6.14 -6.69 14.72
C ALA A 116 -6.70 -8.13 14.60
N GLY A 117 -5.78 -9.08 14.41
CA GLY A 117 -6.11 -10.50 14.24
C GLY A 117 -6.76 -10.88 12.90
N ALA A 118 -6.92 -9.95 11.95
CA ALA A 118 -7.54 -10.25 10.65
C ALA A 118 -6.57 -10.93 9.64
N GLY A 119 -5.28 -10.99 9.96
CA GLY A 119 -4.24 -11.45 9.01
C GLY A 119 -4.02 -10.46 7.86
N VAL A 120 -4.29 -9.17 8.08
CA VAL A 120 -4.02 -8.10 7.11
C VAL A 120 -2.80 -7.31 7.57
N HIS A 121 -1.82 -7.17 6.70
CA HIS A 121 -0.63 -6.36 6.97
C HIS A 121 -0.89 -4.91 6.62
N THR A 122 -0.45 -3.97 7.45
CA THR A 122 -0.39 -2.53 7.10
C THR A 122 0.97 -2.23 6.46
N VAL A 123 1.03 -1.26 5.54
CA VAL A 123 2.29 -0.75 4.99
C VAL A 123 3.28 -0.36 6.10
N PRO A 124 4.60 -0.54 5.91
CA PRO A 124 5.59 -0.21 6.93
C PRO A 124 5.55 1.27 7.34
N VAL A 125 5.43 1.53 8.64
CA VAL A 125 5.60 2.87 9.22
C VAL A 125 7.08 3.09 9.46
N VAL A 126 7.66 4.08 8.78
CA VAL A 126 9.11 4.37 8.84
C VAL A 126 9.44 5.56 9.76
N HIS A 127 8.45 6.41 10.08
CA HIS A 127 8.63 7.53 11.01
C HIS A 127 7.31 7.97 11.64
N ARG A 128 7.38 8.43 12.90
CA ARG A 128 6.28 9.07 13.62
C ARG A 128 6.77 10.37 14.28
N GLY A 129 5.91 11.38 14.30
CA GLY A 129 6.19 12.70 14.87
C GLY A 129 6.91 13.63 13.91
N LYS A 130 7.20 14.84 14.40
CA LYS A 130 7.80 15.93 13.61
C LYS A 130 9.03 15.50 12.83
N LEU A 131 9.19 16.03 11.63
CA LEU A 131 10.32 15.76 10.74
C LEU A 131 10.85 17.07 10.16
N LYS A 132 12.17 17.27 10.24
CA LYS A 132 12.80 18.39 9.52
C LYS A 132 12.85 18.05 8.03
N LYS A 133 12.47 18.97 7.16
CA LYS A 133 12.47 18.78 5.69
C LYS A 133 13.78 18.19 5.15
N LYS A 134 14.92 18.61 5.68
CA LYS A 134 16.24 18.12 5.26
C LYS A 134 16.48 16.63 5.58
N ASN A 135 15.72 16.06 6.51
CA ASN A 135 15.81 14.66 6.93
C ASN A 135 14.81 13.76 6.19
N LEU A 136 13.95 14.32 5.31
CA LEU A 136 12.93 13.53 4.62
C LEU A 136 13.53 12.48 3.67
N SER A 137 14.61 12.85 2.96
CA SER A 137 15.34 11.92 2.10
C SER A 137 16.00 10.78 2.87
N ASP A 138 16.37 11.00 4.14
CA ASP A 138 17.05 10.00 4.97
C ASP A 138 16.12 8.83 5.31
N LEU A 139 14.79 9.03 5.19
CA LEU A 139 13.78 7.98 5.35
C LEU A 139 13.63 7.11 4.08
N ILE A 140 14.23 7.48 2.94
CA ILE A 140 14.34 6.60 1.78
C ILE A 140 15.42 5.56 2.07
N GLY A 141 15.00 4.49 2.72
CA GLY A 141 15.85 3.36 3.10
C GLY A 141 15.63 2.14 2.23
N GLN A 142 16.22 1.03 2.68
CA GLN A 142 15.94 -0.29 2.14
C GLN A 142 14.57 -0.77 2.63
N SER A 143 13.80 -1.42 1.76
CA SER A 143 12.56 -2.09 2.17
C SER A 143 12.88 -3.28 3.08
N PRO A 144 12.05 -3.59 4.09
CA PRO A 144 12.21 -4.81 4.88
C PRO A 144 11.94 -6.10 4.07
N PHE A 145 11.47 -5.99 2.81
CA PHE A 145 10.98 -7.11 2.00
C PHE A 145 11.95 -7.55 0.87
N ASP A 146 13.25 -7.33 1.08
CA ASP A 146 14.31 -7.71 0.14
C ASP A 146 14.10 -7.16 -1.28
N SER A 147 13.95 -5.83 -1.35
CA SER A 147 13.70 -5.10 -2.60
C SER A 147 14.93 -5.09 -3.52
N GLN A 148 14.67 -5.27 -4.81
CA GLN A 148 15.62 -5.10 -5.90
C GLN A 148 15.03 -4.16 -6.95
N PHE A 149 15.66 -3.02 -7.13
CA PHE A 149 15.30 -2.00 -8.11
C PHE A 149 16.43 -1.83 -9.12
N ASP A 150 16.10 -1.94 -10.40
CA ASP A 150 17.02 -1.63 -11.49
C ASP A 150 17.11 -0.09 -11.61
N ASN A 151 18.20 0.51 -11.12
CA ASN A 151 18.34 1.96 -11.07
C ASN A 151 18.78 2.51 -12.44
N PRO A 152 17.91 3.27 -13.13
CA PRO A 152 18.21 3.75 -14.48
C PRO A 152 19.28 4.85 -14.52
N VAL A 153 19.57 5.49 -13.38
CA VAL A 153 20.55 6.57 -13.28
C VAL A 153 21.96 6.01 -13.07
N THR A 154 22.10 5.00 -12.23
CA THR A 154 23.41 4.39 -11.94
C THR A 154 23.72 3.18 -12.83
N GLY A 155 22.70 2.58 -13.46
CA GLY A 155 22.82 1.34 -14.22
C GLY A 155 23.13 0.11 -13.36
N GLN A 156 22.88 0.18 -12.04
CA GLN A 156 23.11 -0.88 -11.06
C GLN A 156 21.82 -1.20 -10.32
N PHE A 157 21.77 -2.36 -9.66
CA PHE A 157 20.69 -2.64 -8.71
C PHE A 157 20.90 -1.86 -7.40
N ASP A 158 19.81 -1.31 -6.87
CA ASP A 158 19.72 -0.86 -5.49
C ASP A 158 18.52 -1.51 -4.78
N SER A 159 18.43 -1.32 -3.46
CA SER A 159 17.34 -1.86 -2.64
C SER A 159 16.44 -0.76 -2.07
N LEU A 160 16.48 0.44 -2.64
CA LEU A 160 15.74 1.58 -2.09
C LEU A 160 14.26 1.51 -2.48
N VAL A 161 13.40 1.94 -1.55
CA VAL A 161 11.95 2.03 -1.74
C VAL A 161 11.55 3.01 -2.86
N GLU A 162 10.31 2.95 -3.35
CA GLU A 162 9.76 3.94 -4.31
C GLU A 162 9.83 5.35 -3.73
N GLY A 163 9.44 5.47 -2.47
CA GLY A 163 9.12 6.75 -1.86
C GLY A 163 8.44 6.61 -0.52
N LEU A 164 7.84 7.72 -0.09
CA LEU A 164 7.18 7.88 1.19
C LEU A 164 5.77 8.40 0.97
N TYR A 165 4.83 7.87 1.73
CA TYR A 165 3.52 8.44 1.92
C TYR A 165 3.51 9.10 3.29
N LEU A 166 2.99 10.33 3.36
CA LEU A 166 2.98 11.11 4.58
C LEU A 166 1.54 11.49 4.89
N ARG A 167 1.16 11.38 6.15
CA ARG A 167 -0.15 11.76 6.66
C ARG A 167 -0.02 12.51 7.97
N ILE A 168 -0.94 13.43 8.24
CA ILE A 168 -1.16 14.04 9.56
C ILE A 168 -2.56 13.68 10.03
N GLU A 169 -2.70 13.45 11.32
CA GLU A 169 -3.90 12.86 11.91
C GLU A 169 -4.37 13.69 13.11
N LEU A 170 -5.67 13.98 13.16
CA LEU A 170 -6.26 14.76 14.26
C LEU A 170 -7.62 14.17 14.61
N ASN A 171 -7.88 13.98 15.90
CA ASN A 171 -9.16 13.46 16.42
C ASN A 171 -9.59 12.15 15.74
N GLY A 172 -8.65 11.24 15.49
CA GLY A 172 -8.92 9.93 14.91
C GLY A 172 -9.11 9.92 13.38
N VAL A 173 -8.88 11.03 12.68
CA VAL A 173 -8.99 11.08 11.22
C VAL A 173 -7.75 11.67 10.56
N VAL A 174 -7.47 11.25 9.33
CA VAL A 174 -6.43 11.86 8.48
C VAL A 174 -6.92 13.24 8.02
N THR A 175 -6.13 14.28 8.31
CA THR A 175 -6.46 15.67 7.94
C THR A 175 -5.56 16.25 6.85
N GLY A 176 -4.48 15.57 6.52
CA GLY A 176 -3.60 15.98 5.44
C GLY A 176 -2.77 14.81 4.91
N ARG A 177 -2.45 14.85 3.62
CA ARG A 177 -1.71 13.81 2.92
C ARG A 177 -0.69 14.41 1.96
N ALA A 178 0.46 13.76 1.85
CA ALA A 178 1.48 14.10 0.87
C ALA A 178 2.21 12.83 0.42
N LYS A 179 2.98 12.94 -0.66
CA LYS A 179 3.90 11.89 -1.09
C LYS A 179 5.24 12.47 -1.49
N PHE A 180 6.28 11.70 -1.31
CA PHE A 180 7.63 11.99 -1.76
C PHE A 180 8.15 10.77 -2.50
N VAL A 181 8.31 10.85 -3.82
CA VAL A 181 8.78 9.74 -4.66
C VAL A 181 10.19 10.08 -5.13
N ARG A 182 11.12 9.12 -5.04
CA ARG A 182 12.51 9.39 -5.42
C ARG A 182 12.66 9.57 -6.94
N PRO A 183 13.54 10.47 -7.42
CA PRO A 183 13.69 10.75 -8.85
C PRO A 183 14.01 9.53 -9.71
N GLU A 184 14.85 8.61 -9.21
CA GLU A 184 15.29 7.41 -9.93
C GLU A 184 14.10 6.48 -10.24
N PHE A 185 13.17 6.36 -9.30
CA PHE A 185 11.93 5.60 -9.49
C PHE A 185 11.04 6.24 -10.56
N VAL A 186 10.84 7.56 -10.47
CA VAL A 186 10.07 8.31 -11.47
C VAL A 186 10.66 8.12 -12.87
N GLU A 187 11.98 8.11 -13.00
CA GLU A 187 12.65 7.89 -14.28
C GLU A 187 12.46 6.46 -14.80
N ARG A 188 12.55 5.44 -13.94
CA ARG A 188 12.28 4.05 -14.32
C ARG A 188 10.86 3.88 -14.85
N VAL A 189 9.87 4.48 -14.21
CA VAL A 189 8.46 4.41 -14.64
C VAL A 189 8.27 5.03 -16.03
N LYS A 190 8.95 6.14 -16.36
CA LYS A 190 8.87 6.75 -17.69
C LYS A 190 9.47 5.89 -18.80
N LEU A 191 10.57 5.20 -18.50
CA LEU A 191 11.26 4.32 -19.45
C LEU A 191 10.51 2.99 -19.67
N SER A 192 9.66 2.62 -18.74
CA SER A 192 8.94 1.35 -18.77
C SER A 192 7.63 1.48 -19.55
N ILE A 193 7.30 0.47 -20.35
CA ILE A 193 5.93 0.26 -20.81
C ILE A 193 5.02 0.09 -19.59
N HIS A 194 3.79 0.62 -19.64
CA HIS A 194 2.86 0.56 -18.52
C HIS A 194 2.73 -0.88 -18.02
N TRP A 195 2.81 -1.11 -16.69
CA TRP A 195 2.89 -2.46 -16.10
C TRP A 195 1.76 -3.40 -16.55
N GLN A 196 0.58 -2.85 -16.89
CA GLN A 196 -0.56 -3.59 -17.45
C GLN A 196 -0.28 -4.29 -18.78
N GLN A 197 0.77 -3.89 -19.50
CA GLN A 197 1.17 -4.42 -20.81
C GLN A 197 2.38 -5.35 -20.72
N GLN A 198 2.98 -5.49 -19.54
CA GLN A 198 4.15 -6.35 -19.33
C GLN A 198 3.72 -7.79 -19.04
N SER A 199 4.62 -8.73 -19.32
CA SER A 199 4.44 -10.09 -18.84
C SER A 199 4.50 -10.11 -17.31
N LEU A 200 3.51 -10.74 -16.67
CA LEU A 200 3.44 -10.83 -15.22
C LEU A 200 4.65 -11.58 -14.66
N VAL A 201 5.44 -10.89 -13.84
CA VAL A 201 6.49 -11.48 -13.02
C VAL A 201 6.03 -11.42 -11.57
N PRO A 202 5.83 -12.55 -10.86
CA PRO A 202 5.41 -12.51 -9.47
C PRO A 202 6.52 -11.98 -8.55
N ASN A 203 6.17 -11.14 -7.58
CA ASN A 203 7.00 -10.95 -6.39
C ASN A 203 6.96 -12.22 -5.53
N GLN A 204 7.95 -12.39 -4.66
CA GLN A 204 8.12 -13.60 -3.85
C GLN A 204 7.74 -13.33 -2.39
N LEU A 205 7.10 -14.32 -1.79
CA LEU A 205 6.85 -14.35 -0.36
C LEU A 205 8.11 -14.84 0.37
N ALA A 206 8.26 -14.45 1.63
CA ALA A 206 9.27 -15.05 2.49
C ALA A 206 8.99 -16.55 2.74
N ASP A 207 10.02 -17.31 3.09
CA ASP A 207 9.90 -18.74 3.35
C ASP A 207 8.87 -19.04 4.44
N GLY A 208 7.97 -20.00 4.16
CA GLY A 208 6.95 -20.45 5.11
C GLY A 208 5.74 -19.52 5.27
N VAL A 209 5.65 -18.42 4.51
CA VAL A 209 4.49 -17.54 4.50
C VAL A 209 3.28 -18.24 3.84
N ASP A 210 2.17 -18.24 4.55
CA ASP A 210 0.86 -18.60 4.04
C ASP A 210 -0.01 -17.34 3.95
N ILE A 211 -0.59 -17.09 2.77
CA ILE A 211 -1.44 -15.90 2.51
C ILE A 211 -2.91 -16.15 2.82
N TRP A 212 -3.30 -17.39 3.11
CA TRP A 212 -4.69 -17.79 3.35
C TRP A 212 -5.23 -17.64 4.79
N PRO A 213 -4.46 -17.84 5.88
CA PRO A 213 -4.99 -17.92 7.25
C PRO A 213 -5.50 -16.58 7.74
#